data_AF-A0A971IDY9-F1
#
_entry.id   AF-A0A971IDY9-F1
#
_cell.length_a   1.000
_cell.length_b   1.000
_cell.length_c   1.000
_cell.angle_alpha   90.00
_cell.angle_beta   90.00
_cell.angle_gamma   90.00
#
_symmetry.space_group_name_H-M   'P 1'
#
loop_
_entity.id
_entity.type
_entity.pdbx_description
1 polymer ?
#
loop_
_entity_poly.entity_id
_entity_poly.type
_entity_poly.pdbx_seq_one_letter_code
_entity_poly.pdbx_strand_id
1 'polypeptide(L)' 'MTAEHPKDGKKAPPRPSGSAESIAFLLLAGVAVGLAFGAGVDWVFGTFPLFVGIGVFIGFGLALYAIYLETK' A
#
# COMPACT_ATOMS: atom_id res chain seq x y z
N MET A 1 17.97 39.22 -33.70
CA MET A 1 18.54 38.25 -32.73
C MET A 1 17.86 38.48 -31.40
N THR A 2 16.97 37.58 -30.99
CA THR A 2 16.73 37.35 -29.56
C THR A 2 16.29 35.91 -29.41
N ALA A 3 17.17 35.17 -28.75
CA ALA A 3 17.12 33.74 -28.57
C ALA A 3 16.00 33.32 -27.62
N GLU A 4 15.65 32.06 -27.77
CA GLU A 4 14.62 31.30 -27.09
C GLU A 4 14.73 31.34 -25.57
N HIS A 5 13.58 31.32 -24.90
CA HIS A 5 13.46 30.74 -23.56
C HIS A 5 12.34 29.69 -23.64
N PRO A 6 12.66 28.38 -23.75
CA PRO A 6 11.64 27.36 -23.62
C PRO A 6 11.18 27.38 -22.16
N LYS A 7 9.88 27.60 -21.97
CA LYS A 7 9.24 27.47 -20.65
C LYS A 7 9.58 26.09 -20.11
N ASP A 8 10.25 26.07 -18.97
CA ASP A 8 10.46 24.88 -18.14
C ASP A 8 9.19 24.04 -18.13
N GLY A 9 9.28 22.90 -18.80
CA GLY A 9 8.32 21.83 -18.69
C GLY A 9 8.38 21.32 -17.26
N LYS A 10 7.65 21.98 -16.37
CA LYS A 10 7.28 21.43 -15.07
C LYS A 10 6.73 20.04 -15.36
N LYS A 11 7.55 19.02 -15.06
CA LYS A 11 7.08 17.64 -14.97
C LYS A 11 5.86 17.70 -14.09
N ALA A 12 4.68 17.53 -14.69
CA ALA A 12 3.48 17.35 -13.91
C ALA A 12 3.81 16.24 -12.91
N PRO A 13 3.55 16.44 -11.60
CA PRO A 13 3.69 15.33 -10.66
C PRO A 13 2.92 14.15 -11.25
N PRO A 14 3.44 12.92 -11.15
CA PRO A 14 2.75 11.75 -11.69
C PRO A 14 1.31 11.82 -11.23
N ARG A 15 0.39 12.04 -12.18
CA ARG A 15 -1.04 12.03 -11.88
C ARG A 15 -1.30 10.63 -11.32
N PRO A 16 -1.96 10.49 -10.17
CA PRO A 16 -2.32 9.18 -9.64
C PRO A 16 -3.19 8.49 -10.69
N SER A 17 -2.56 7.63 -11.46
CA SER A 17 -3.19 6.82 -12.47
C SER A 17 -4.06 5.78 -11.76
N GLY A 18 -5.34 6.10 -11.61
CA GLY A 18 -6.40 5.16 -11.92
C GLY A 18 -6.61 4.00 -10.94
N SER A 19 -7.02 4.33 -9.73
CA SER A 19 -8.24 3.84 -9.04
C SER A 19 -8.47 2.35 -8.74
N ALA A 20 -7.75 1.38 -9.32
CA ALA A 20 -7.98 -0.05 -9.03
C ALA A 20 -6.67 -0.82 -8.79
N GLU A 21 -5.64 -0.52 -9.58
CA GLU A 21 -4.34 -1.17 -9.46
C GLU A 21 -3.61 -0.74 -8.17
N SER A 22 -3.61 0.57 -7.84
CA SER A 22 -3.11 1.03 -6.53
C SER A 22 -3.87 0.43 -5.35
N ILE A 23 -5.20 0.27 -5.46
CA ILE A 23 -6.03 -0.37 -4.42
C ILE A 23 -5.62 -1.84 -4.27
N ALA A 24 -5.46 -2.56 -5.39
CA ALA A 24 -5.01 -3.94 -5.39
C ALA A 24 -3.61 -4.08 -4.77
N PHE A 25 -2.68 -3.18 -5.09
CA PHE A 25 -1.34 -3.17 -4.49
C PHE A 25 -1.37 -2.81 -3.00
N LEU A 26 -2.21 -1.86 -2.56
CA LEU A 26 -2.37 -1.53 -1.14
C LEU A 26 -2.91 -2.73 -0.35
N LEU A 27 -3.95 -3.38 -0.88
CA LEU A 27 -4.53 -4.58 -0.27
C LEU A 27 -3.54 -5.73 -0.22
N LEU A 28 -2.85 -5.99 -1.34
CA LEU A 28 -1.83 -7.04 -1.42
C LEU A 28 -0.68 -6.76 -0.44
N ALA A 29 -0.21 -5.51 -0.35
CA ALA A 29 0.82 -5.11 0.59
C ALA A 29 0.35 -5.29 2.05
N GLY A 30 -0.87 -4.86 2.37
CA GLY A 30 -1.45 -5.04 3.71
C GLY A 30 -1.55 -6.51 4.11
N VAL A 31 -2.07 -7.36 3.22
CA VAL A 31 -2.16 -8.81 3.46
C VAL A 31 -0.78 -9.45 3.56
N ALA A 32 0.16 -9.10 2.68
CA ALA A 32 1.53 -9.65 2.70
C ALA A 32 2.28 -9.26 3.97
N VAL A 33 2.16 -8.00 4.42
CA VAL A 33 2.75 -7.53 5.68
C VAL A 33 2.10 -8.24 6.87
N GLY A 34 0.77 -8.37 6.87
CA GLY A 34 0.04 -9.10 7.91
C GLY A 34 0.43 -10.57 8.00
N LEU A 35 0.59 -11.24 6.87
CA LEU A 35 1.10 -12.61 6.76
C LEU A 35 2.53 -12.72 7.28
N ALA A 36 3.45 -11.87 6.82
CA ALA A 36 4.86 -11.92 7.19
C ALA A 36 5.06 -11.67 8.69
N PHE A 37 4.38 -10.65 9.23
CA PHE A 37 4.43 -10.34 10.65
C PHE A 37 3.82 -11.44 11.50
N GLY A 38 2.60 -11.86 11.15
CA GLY A 38 1.90 -12.92 11.89
C GLY A 38 2.63 -14.25 11.86
N ALA A 39 3.22 -14.63 10.71
CA ALA A 39 4.03 -15.85 10.58
C ALA A 39 5.32 -15.77 11.39
N GLY A 40 5.96 -14.59 11.43
CA GLY A 40 7.11 -14.37 12.31
C GLY A 40 6.77 -14.54 13.78
N VAL A 41 5.63 -13.98 14.22
CA VAL A 41 5.14 -14.14 15.60
C VAL A 41 4.79 -15.60 15.89
N ASP A 42 3.98 -16.24 15.05
CA ASP A 42 3.61 -17.65 15.25
C ASP A 42 4.83 -18.58 15.27
N TRP A 43 5.87 -18.30 14.46
CA TRP A 43 7.12 -19.05 14.47
C TRP A 43 7.92 -18.88 15.77
N VAL A 44 8.01 -17.64 16.29
CA VAL A 44 8.73 -17.36 17.55
C VAL A 44 8.03 -17.97 18.76
N PHE A 45 6.70 -17.90 18.80
CA PHE A 45 5.91 -18.37 19.94
C PHE A 45 5.41 -19.81 19.81
N GLY A 46 5.73 -20.50 18.70
CA GLY A 46 5.26 -21.86 18.43
C GLY A 46 3.74 -22.01 18.44
N THR A 47 3.03 -20.91 18.16
CA THR A 47 1.58 -20.84 18.29
C THR A 47 0.93 -21.41 17.03
N PHE A 48 -0.22 -22.08 17.18
CA PHE A 48 -1.11 -22.39 16.04
C PHE A 48 -1.36 -21.09 15.25
N PRO A 49 -1.48 -21.09 13.90
CA PRO A 49 -1.43 -19.89 13.03
C PRO A 49 -2.51 -18.81 13.27
N LEU A 50 -2.58 -18.32 14.50
CA LEU A 50 -3.54 -17.40 15.07
C LEU A 50 -3.06 -15.98 14.82
N PHE A 51 -1.78 -15.71 15.04
CA PHE A 51 -1.22 -14.38 14.79
C PHE A 51 -1.09 -14.10 13.30
N VAL A 52 -0.88 -15.11 12.46
CA VAL A 52 -1.06 -15.03 11.00
C VAL A 52 -2.48 -14.59 10.66
N GLY A 53 -3.49 -15.28 11.18
CA GLY A 53 -4.89 -14.95 10.89
C GLY A 53 -5.22 -13.52 11.30
N ILE A 54 -4.93 -13.17 12.56
CA ILE A 54 -5.16 -11.81 13.10
C ILE A 54 -4.37 -10.77 12.31
N GLY A 55 -3.09 -11.02 12.02
CA GLY A 55 -2.22 -10.13 11.28
C GLY A 55 -2.72 -9.83 9.87
N VAL A 56 -3.22 -10.84 9.16
CA VAL A 56 -3.83 -10.67 7.82
C VAL A 56 -5.08 -9.79 7.89
N PHE A 57 -5.98 -10.04 8.85
CA PHE A 57 -7.19 -9.23 9.00
C PHE A 57 -6.88 -7.78 9.37
N ILE A 58 -5.89 -7.55 10.25
CA ILE A 58 -5.42 -6.20 10.59
C ILE A 58 -4.80 -5.53 9.37
N GLY A 59 -3.88 -6.20 8.67
CA GLY A 59 -3.22 -5.67 7.48
C GLY A 59 -4.19 -5.34 6.35
N PHE A 60 -5.17 -6.21 6.13
CA PHE A 60 -6.27 -5.97 5.18
C PHE A 60 -7.15 -4.78 5.60
N GLY A 61 -7.52 -4.70 6.88
CA GLY A 61 -8.32 -3.59 7.41
C GLY A 61 -7.59 -2.25 7.31
N LEU A 62 -6.28 -2.21 7.58
CA LEU A 62 -5.45 -1.02 7.42
C LEU A 62 -5.34 -0.59 5.95
N ALA A 63 -5.23 -1.54 5.02
CA ALA A 63 -5.23 -1.24 3.60
C ALA A 63 -6.58 -0.65 3.15
N LEU A 64 -7.70 -1.24 3.58
CA LEU A 64 -9.04 -0.67 3.35
C LEU A 64 -9.21 0.71 3.96
N TYR A 65 -8.66 0.94 5.14
CA TYR A 65 -8.70 2.24 5.81
C TYR A 65 -7.89 3.30 5.05
N ALA A 66 -6.71 2.93 4.55
CA ALA A 66 -5.90 3.83 3.72
C ALA A 66 -6.62 4.17 2.41
N ILE A 67 -7.25 3.18 1.77
CA ILE A 67 -8.11 3.42 0.59
C ILE A 67 -9.25 4.36 0.95
N TYR A 68 -9.93 4.14 2.07
CA TYR A 68 -11.02 4.98 2.52
C TYR A 68 -10.60 6.44 2.72
N LEU A 69 -9.46 6.68 3.39
CA LEU A 69 -8.90 8.03 3.57
C LEU A 69 -8.52 8.69 2.25
N GLU A 70 -8.07 7.92 1.25
CA GLU A 70 -7.72 8.45 -0.06
C GLU A 70 -8.95 8.75 -0.93
N THR A 71 -10.08 8.07 -0.68
CA THR A 71 -11.36 8.31 -1.36
C THR A 71 -12.26 9.38 -0.71
N LYS A 72 -11.88 9.91 0.45
CA LYS A 72 -12.68 10.87 1.23
C LYS A 72 -12.16 12.29 1.11
#